data_AF-A0A655YQI8-F1
#
_entry.id   AF-A0A655YQI8-F1
#
_cell.length_a   1.000
_cell.length_b   1.000
_cell.length_c   1.000
_cell.angle_alpha   90.00
_cell.angle_beta   90.00
_cell.angle_gamma   90.00
#
_symmetry.space_group_name_H-M   'P 1'
#
loop_
_entity.id
_entity.type
_entity.pdbx_description
1 polymer ?
#
loop_
_entity_poly.entity_id
_entity_poly.type
_entity_poly.pdbx_seq_one_letter_code
_entity_poly.pdbx_strand_id
1 'polypeptide(L)' 'MINGHIEIADGVTITGMGMVMRSIEEKGMYSSGIPLQTNKEWRKTAARVHRIDDMHKRLKALEKLLEQSDTVQPDNSQAE' A
#
# COMPACT_ATOMS: atom_id res chain seq x y z
N MET A 1 16.62 12.88 -4.83
CA MET A 1 17.71 11.96 -5.23
C MET A 1 17.26 11.25 -6.50
N ILE A 2 18.14 11.17 -7.49
CA ILE A 2 17.89 10.46 -8.74
C ILE A 2 18.98 9.39 -8.86
N ASN A 3 18.59 8.13 -9.09
CA ASN A 3 19.54 7.03 -9.29
C ASN A 3 20.35 7.22 -10.60
N GLY A 4 21.54 6.65 -10.67
CA GLY A 4 22.30 6.58 -11.93
C GLY A 4 21.71 5.51 -12.88
N HIS A 5 22.04 5.60 -14.17
CA HIS A 5 21.61 4.64 -15.19
C HIS A 5 20.09 4.48 -15.31
N ILE A 6 19.37 5.60 -15.28
CA ILE A 6 17.93 5.63 -15.53
C ILE A 6 17.61 6.67 -16.61
N GLU A 7 16.47 6.49 -17.24
CA GLU A 7 15.93 7.43 -18.22
C GLU A 7 14.68 8.12 -17.64
N ILE A 8 14.53 9.41 -17.93
CA ILE A 8 13.37 10.21 -17.51
C ILE A 8 12.77 10.82 -18.76
N ALA A 9 11.51 10.49 -19.03
CA ALA A 9 10.78 10.99 -20.19
C ALA A 9 10.53 12.50 -20.11
N ASP A 10 10.34 13.10 -21.29
CA ASP A 10 10.01 14.51 -21.41
C ASP A 10 8.66 14.82 -20.75
N GLY A 11 8.57 15.98 -20.10
CA GLY A 11 7.35 16.41 -19.41
C GLY A 11 7.12 15.78 -18.03
N VAL A 12 8.14 15.12 -17.46
CA VAL A 12 8.10 14.63 -16.07
C VAL A 12 8.42 15.75 -15.08
N THR A 13 7.57 15.89 -14.05
CA THR A 13 7.80 16.74 -12.88
C THR A 13 7.97 15.87 -11.65
N ILE A 14 9.07 16.05 -10.91
CA ILE A 14 9.32 15.35 -9.64
C ILE A 14 9.19 16.36 -8.51
N THR A 15 8.32 16.11 -7.53
CA THR A 15 8.13 17.02 -6.39
C THR A 15 9.33 16.99 -5.44
N GLY A 16 9.39 17.97 -4.52
CA GLY A 16 10.41 18.04 -3.48
C GLY A 16 10.57 16.72 -2.71
N MET A 17 11.82 16.39 -2.34
CA MET A 17 12.20 15.12 -1.70
C MET A 17 11.87 13.84 -2.50
N GLY A 18 11.64 13.96 -3.81
CA GLY A 18 11.53 12.83 -4.74
C GLY A 18 12.77 11.91 -4.71
N MET A 19 12.55 10.60 -4.59
CA MET A 19 13.54 9.53 -4.66
C MET A 19 13.21 8.65 -5.86
N VAL A 20 13.92 8.89 -6.96
CA VAL A 20 13.69 8.21 -8.23
C VAL A 20 14.63 7.01 -8.34
N MET A 21 14.09 5.81 -8.16
CA MET A 21 14.86 4.55 -8.12
C MET A 21 14.87 3.78 -9.45
N ARG A 22 13.97 4.13 -10.37
CA ARG A 22 13.75 3.46 -11.67
C ARG A 22 13.46 4.51 -12.73
N SER A 23 13.63 4.14 -14.01
CA SER A 23 13.25 4.99 -15.13
C SER A 23 11.78 5.40 -15.08
N ILE A 24 11.46 6.59 -15.58
CA ILE A 24 10.10 7.11 -15.70
C ILE A 24 9.83 7.32 -17.18
N GLU A 25 9.00 6.46 -17.76
CA GLU A 25 8.71 6.45 -19.20
C GLU A 25 7.52 7.34 -19.58
N GLU A 26 6.68 7.68 -18.60
CA GLU A 26 5.43 8.40 -18.82
C GLU A 26 5.52 9.85 -18.32
N LYS A 27 4.97 10.77 -19.11
CA LYS A 27 4.85 12.18 -18.68
C LYS A 27 3.92 12.30 -17.47
N GLY A 28 4.22 13.19 -16.54
CA GLY A 28 3.36 13.42 -15.38
C GLY A 28 4.07 13.98 -14.15
N MET A 29 3.34 14.03 -13.03
CA MET A 29 3.86 14.47 -11.74
C MET A 29 4.07 13.28 -10.80
N TYR A 30 5.28 13.14 -10.29
CA TYR A 30 5.70 12.04 -9.43
C TYR A 30 6.17 12.57 -8.08
N SER A 31 5.75 11.90 -7.02
CA SER A 31 6.05 12.27 -5.63
C SER A 31 6.53 11.07 -4.85
N SER A 32 7.40 11.28 -3.87
CA SER A 32 7.80 10.24 -2.93
C SER A 32 8.09 10.84 -1.57
N GLY A 33 8.12 9.95 -0.57
CA GLY A 33 8.40 10.33 0.80
C GLY A 33 7.13 10.48 1.62
N ILE A 34 7.26 10.26 2.91
CA ILE A 34 6.20 10.48 3.88
C ILE A 34 6.34 11.92 4.39
N PRO A 35 5.27 12.74 4.40
CA PRO A 35 5.32 14.10 4.93
C PRO A 35 5.91 14.15 6.33
N LEU A 36 6.51 15.29 6.69
CA LEU A 36 7.08 15.49 8.02
C LEU A 36 6.00 15.30 9.09
N GLN A 37 6.34 14.51 10.10
CA GLN A 37 5.50 14.23 11.26
C GLN A 37 6.31 14.48 12.54
N THR A 38 5.62 14.71 13.66
CA THR A 38 6.30 14.70 14.96
C THR A 38 6.94 13.34 15.21
N ASN A 39 8.06 13.29 15.94
CA ASN A 39 8.79 12.04 16.18
C ASN A 39 7.89 10.93 16.79
N LYS A 40 6.94 11.31 17.66
CA LYS A 40 5.98 10.38 18.27
C LYS A 40 5.08 9.72 17.22
N GLU A 41 4.53 10.49 16.30
CA GLU A 41 3.67 9.96 15.23
C GLU A 41 4.48 9.21 14.17
N TRP A 42 5.65 9.73 13.80
CA TRP A 42 6.55 9.07 12.86
C TRP A 42 6.93 7.66 13.34
N ARG A 43 7.28 7.48 14.61
CA ARG A 43 7.64 6.15 15.16
C ARG A 43 6.48 5.15 15.07
N LYS A 44 5.24 5.59 15.28
CA LYS A 44 4.06 4.74 15.12
C LYS A 44 3.87 4.35 13.65
N THR A 45 3.96 5.32 12.74
CA THR A 45 3.82 5.10 11.30
C THR A 45 4.90 4.15 10.79
N ALA A 46 6.17 4.38 11.15
CA ALA A 46 7.29 3.52 10.77
C ALA A 46 7.11 2.08 11.26
N ALA A 47 6.70 1.89 12.51
CA ALA A 47 6.44 0.55 13.06
C ALA A 47 5.31 -0.19 12.31
N ARG A 48 4.27 0.54 11.85
CA ARG A 48 3.18 -0.03 11.04
C ARG A 48 3.66 -0.43 9.65
N VAL A 49 4.42 0.44 8.99
CA VAL A 49 4.99 0.14 7.66
C VAL A 49 5.89 -1.11 7.71
N HIS A 50 6.70 -1.27 8.75
CA HIS A 50 7.50 -2.49 8.92
C HIS A 50 6.68 -3.77 9.09
N ARG A 51 5.43 -3.67 9.57
CA ARG A 51 4.53 -4.81 9.79
C ARG A 51 3.42 -4.91 8.73
N ILE A 52 3.53 -4.18 7.63
CA ILE A 52 2.45 -4.08 6.63
C ILE A 52 2.15 -5.44 5.97
N ASP A 53 3.16 -6.27 5.77
CA ASP A 53 2.99 -7.62 5.21
C ASP A 53 2.21 -8.54 6.15
N ASP A 54 2.52 -8.52 7.45
CA ASP A 54 1.77 -9.28 8.46
C ASP A 54 0.33 -8.79 8.58
N MET A 55 0.11 -7.48 8.48
CA MET A 55 -1.24 -6.89 8.43
C MET A 55 -2.01 -7.41 7.21
N HIS A 56 -1.37 -7.43 6.03
CA HIS A 56 -1.97 -7.93 4.79
C HIS A 56 -2.33 -9.43 4.89
N LYS A 57 -1.45 -10.27 5.43
CA LYS A 57 -1.74 -11.71 5.66
C LYS A 57 -2.93 -11.93 6.59
N ARG A 58 -3.00 -11.17 7.69
CA ARG A 58 -4.11 -11.25 8.64
C ARG A 58 -5.42 -10.79 8.02
N LEU A 59 -5.39 -9.70 7.25
CA LEU A 59 -6.57 -9.20 6.55
C LEU A 59 -7.10 -10.23 5.54
N LYS A 60 -6.22 -10.79 4.70
CA LYS A 60 -6.56 -11.84 3.75
C LYS A 60 -7.15 -13.09 4.41
N ALA A 61 -6.62 -13.49 5.56
CA ALA A 61 -7.17 -14.61 6.32
C ALA A 61 -8.59 -14.32 6.84
N LEU A 62 -8.84 -13.09 7.32
CA LEU A 62 -10.18 -12.66 7.75
C LEU A 62 -11.17 -12.62 6.58
N GLU A 63 -10.77 -12.05 5.44
CA GLU A 63 -11.60 -12.01 4.22
C GLU A 63 -12.03 -13.43 3.80
N LYS A 64 -11.09 -14.39 3.78
CA LYS A 64 -11.39 -15.79 3.46
C LYS A 64 -12.37 -16.43 4.46
N LEU A 65 -12.23 -16.14 5.75
CA LEU A 65 -13.14 -16.68 6.76
C LEU A 65 -14.55 -16.11 6.61
N LEU A 66 -14.68 -14.84 6.24
CA LEU A 66 -15.97 -14.20 5.98
C LEU A 66 -16.64 -14.82 4.74
N GLU A 67 -15.92 -14.97 3.63
CA GLU A 67 -16.43 -15.63 2.42
C GLU A 67 -16.93 -17.06 2.72
N GLN A 68 -16.20 -17.80 3.56
CA GLN A 68 -16.59 -19.15 3.98
C GLN A 68 -17.83 -19.16 4.89
N SER A 69 -17.94 -18.16 5.77
CA SER A 69 -19.09 -18.03 6.69
C SER A 69 -20.37 -17.66 5.93
N ASP A 70 -20.28 -16.83 4.89
CA ASP A 70 -21.41 -16.45 4.04
C ASP A 70 -21.89 -17.61 3.13
N THR A 71 -21.01 -18.57 2.79
CA THR A 71 -21.41 -19.77 2.04
C THR A 71 -22.10 -20.86 2.88
N VAL A 72 -22.09 -20.76 4.22
CA VAL A 72 -22.76 -21.73 5.10
C VAL A 72 -24.03 -21.11 5.68
N GLN A 73 -25.03 -20.93 4.82
CA GLN A 73 -26.42 -20.83 5.25
C GLN A 73 -27.28 -21.80 4.42
N PRO A 74 -27.29 -23.11 4.73
CA PRO A 74 -28.41 -23.94 4.34
C PRO A 74 -29.58 -23.62 5.27
N ASP A 75 -30.61 -23.05 4.65
CA ASP A 75 -32.03 -23.16 4.97
C ASP A 75 -32.38 -24.00 6.21
N ASN A 76 -32.82 -23.33 7.27
CA ASN A 76 -33.53 -23.97 8.39
C ASN A 76 -35.00 -23.49 8.44
N SER A 77 -35.57 -23.21 7.28
CA SER A 77 -37.00 -22.98 7.07
C SER A 77 -37.60 -24.14 6.29
N GLN A 78 -37.74 -25.30 6.94
CA GLN A 78 -38.86 -26.26 6.81
C GLN A 78 -38.47 -27.65 7.34
N ALA A 79 -38.96 -28.00 8.53
CA ALA A 79 -39.37 -29.34 8.97
C ALA A 79 -40.00 -29.16 10.36
N GLU A 80 -41.29 -28.80 10.36
CA GLU A 80 -42.41 -29.54 10.99
C GLU A 80 -42.66 -29.20 12.46
#